data_AF-A0A7X7TAZ9-F1
#
_entry.id   AF-A0A7X7TAZ9-F1
#
_cell.length_a   1.000
_cell.length_b   1.000
_cell.length_c   1.000
_cell.angle_alpha   90.00
_cell.angle_beta   90.00
_cell.angle_gamma   90.00
#
_symmetry.space_group_name_H-M   'P 1'
#
loop_
_entity.id
_entity.type
_entity.pdbx_description
1 polymer ?
#
loop_
_entity_poly.entity_id
_entity_poly.type
_entity_poly.pdbx_seq_one_letter_code
_entity_poly.pdbx_strand_id
1 'polypeptide(L)'
;MPKQTKVFWRIFKFIWPQWIRLVGVVGAALLIAVLFGLSFMTVLPLLKVMMSEEGLHGWVDRKSSNLRYGMDFYVPDRSDLLARQEMIYYLRVTRVESDSVADRSGVQVEDRIVQVGTPDDSGQMTSAMMLERMALAADGSQFPLKILRPANDGSMQAVSLDLVSLPRPDDVTASQMSWFKRVQWYGRWNMVRFSQSAVSYLPRNEPLGNKARSIKFIILAMVIVTSIRCLATFTQKYLAEKVVQTTIAGLRREIFSHVMFMPVGFFTRTEKGTSDTVSRILGDTAGAGKGVKILLGNALREPLKAVIGVLAAMLIDWKLTLIFLAAAPPTVGLMG
;
A
#
# COMPACT_ATOMS: atom_id res chain seq x y z
N MET A 1 26.84 -19.08 26.98
CA MET A 1 25.74 -18.25 26.47
C MET A 1 24.40 -18.26 27.25
N PRO A 2 23.99 -19.26 28.08
CA PRO A 2 22.64 -19.29 28.68
C PRO A 2 22.42 -18.36 29.89
N LYS A 3 23.46 -17.72 30.46
CA LYS A 3 23.31 -16.79 31.60
C LYS A 3 22.80 -15.41 31.20
N GLN A 4 23.09 -14.94 29.97
CA GLN A 4 22.70 -13.60 29.53
C GLN A 4 21.21 -13.49 29.18
N THR A 5 20.60 -14.56 28.64
CA THR A 5 19.16 -14.59 28.33
C THR A 5 18.28 -14.51 29.56
N LYS A 6 18.72 -15.07 30.70
CA LYS A 6 18.01 -14.96 31.99
C LYS A 6 17.94 -13.52 32.51
N VAL A 7 18.98 -12.72 32.28
CA VAL A 7 19.01 -11.29 32.69
C VAL A 7 18.02 -10.49 31.84
N PHE A 8 17.99 -10.74 30.53
CA PHE A 8 17.04 -10.11 29.62
C PHE A 8 15.58 -10.39 30.01
N TRP A 9 15.26 -11.65 30.30
CA TRP A 9 13.91 -12.05 30.74
C TRP A 9 13.50 -11.43 32.07
N ARG A 10 14.46 -11.16 32.96
CA ARG A 10 14.21 -10.43 34.22
C ARG A 10 13.79 -8.99 33.99
N ILE A 11 14.40 -8.30 33.03
CA ILE A 11 14.00 -6.94 32.64
C ILE A 11 12.56 -6.95 32.10
N PHE A 12 12.18 -7.99 31.36
CA PHE A 12 10.83 -8.13 30.81
C PHE A 12 9.73 -8.13 31.88
N LYS A 13 10.01 -8.63 33.09
CA LYS A 13 9.09 -8.57 34.23
C LYS A 13 8.71 -7.13 34.62
N PHE A 14 9.60 -6.15 34.41
CA PHE A 14 9.31 -4.74 34.66
C PHE A 14 8.58 -4.05 33.49
N ILE A 15 8.69 -4.61 32.29
CA ILE A 15 8.02 -4.11 31.08
C ILE A 15 6.56 -4.61 31.03
N TRP A 16 6.33 -5.89 31.36
CA TRP A 16 5.03 -6.56 31.25
C TRP A 16 3.84 -5.85 31.95
N PRO A 17 3.98 -5.24 33.14
CA PRO A 17 2.91 -4.47 33.76
C PRO A 17 2.38 -3.30 32.90
N GLN A 18 3.14 -2.89 31.89
CA GLN A 18 2.80 -1.81 30.96
C GLN A 18 2.28 -2.34 29.61
N TRP A 19 1.71 -3.54 29.57
CA TRP A 19 1.26 -4.20 28.35
C TRP A 19 0.34 -3.33 27.47
N ILE A 20 -0.52 -2.48 28.07
CA ILE A 20 -1.38 -1.54 27.32
C ILE A 20 -0.53 -0.57 26.48
N ARG A 21 0.59 -0.09 27.03
CA ARG A 21 1.52 0.80 26.30
C ARG A 21 2.27 0.03 25.23
N LEU A 22 2.66 -1.22 25.49
CA LEU A 22 3.29 -2.08 24.49
C LEU A 22 2.37 -2.34 23.30
N VAL A 23 1.09 -2.63 23.55
CA VAL A 23 0.06 -2.77 22.51
C VAL A 23 -0.05 -1.46 21.72
N GLY A 24 -0.04 -0.31 22.39
CA GLY A 24 0.00 1.00 21.73
C GLY A 24 1.24 1.22 20.84
N VAL A 25 2.42 0.80 21.30
CA VAL A 25 3.67 0.85 20.49
C VAL A 25 3.56 -0.03 19.25
N VAL A 26 3.10 -1.27 19.39
CA VAL A 26 2.94 -2.21 18.27
C VAL A 26 1.86 -1.71 17.30
N GLY A 27 0.71 -1.25 17.80
CA GLY A 27 -0.36 -0.69 16.98
C GLY A 27 0.07 0.54 16.19
N ALA A 28 0.82 1.46 16.82
CA ALA A 28 1.39 2.61 16.12
C ALA A 28 2.44 2.17 15.09
N ALA A 29 3.28 1.17 15.39
CA ALA A 29 4.25 0.62 14.45
C ALA A 29 3.57 -0.01 13.22
N LEU A 30 2.48 -0.77 13.44
CA LEU A 30 1.63 -1.34 12.38
C LEU A 30 1.06 -0.23 11.49
N LEU A 31 0.47 0.80 12.09
CA LEU A 31 -0.08 1.94 11.35
C LEU A 31 0.99 2.65 10.51
N ILE A 32 2.18 2.89 11.07
CA ILE A 32 3.30 3.49 10.34
C ILE A 32 3.70 2.63 9.15
N ALA A 33 3.72 1.30 9.31
CA ALA A 33 4.08 0.38 8.24
C ALA A 33 3.06 0.40 7.09
N VAL A 34 1.77 0.41 7.40
CA VAL A 34 0.70 0.55 6.39
C VAL A 34 0.79 1.90 5.66
N LEU A 35 0.94 3.01 6.41
CA LEU A 35 1.05 4.35 5.83
C LEU A 35 2.32 4.56 5.00
N PHE A 36 3.40 3.83 5.31
CA PHE A 36 4.64 3.87 4.53
C PHE A 36 4.44 3.30 3.12
N GLY A 37 3.72 2.17 2.99
CA GLY A 37 3.36 1.60 1.70
C GLY A 37 2.48 2.53 0.86
N LEU A 38 1.49 3.18 1.50
CA LEU A 38 0.63 4.17 0.84
C LEU A 38 1.40 5.34 0.25
N SER A 39 2.47 5.79 0.91
CA SER A 39 3.31 6.90 0.41
C SER A 39 3.95 6.59 -0.95
N PHE A 40 4.36 5.34 -1.21
CA PHE A 40 4.90 4.96 -2.52
C PHE A 40 3.80 4.94 -3.60
N MET A 41 2.61 4.46 -3.26
CA MET A 41 1.48 4.45 -4.20
C MET A 41 1.07 5.85 -4.64
N THR A 42 1.21 6.88 -3.78
CA THR A 42 0.84 8.26 -4.12
C THR A 42 1.78 8.95 -5.11
N VAL A 43 3.01 8.44 -5.29
CA VAL A 43 3.99 9.04 -6.22
C VAL A 43 3.64 8.73 -7.68
N LEU A 44 3.13 7.53 -7.97
CA LEU A 44 2.79 7.11 -9.33
C LEU A 44 1.72 7.99 -10.00
N PRO A 45 0.58 8.30 -9.34
CA PRO A 45 -0.39 9.24 -9.86
C PRO A 45 0.22 10.62 -10.13
N LEU A 46 1.04 11.13 -9.21
CA LEU A 46 1.67 12.44 -9.35
C LEU A 46 2.55 12.50 -10.60
N LEU A 47 3.44 11.51 -10.76
CA LEU A 47 4.33 11.40 -11.92
C LEU A 47 3.53 11.29 -13.21
N LYS A 48 2.46 10.47 -13.21
CA LYS A 48 1.64 10.28 -14.41
C LYS A 48 0.87 11.54 -14.79
N VAL A 49 0.30 12.28 -13.83
CA VAL A 49 -0.38 13.56 -14.10
C VAL A 49 0.57 14.60 -14.67
N MET A 50 1.85 14.57 -14.27
CA MET A 50 2.87 15.48 -14.80
C MET A 50 3.35 15.10 -16.21
N MET A 51 3.51 13.81 -16.51
CA MET A 51 4.07 13.35 -17.79
C MET A 51 3.02 13.06 -18.87
N SER A 52 1.78 12.73 -18.49
CA SER A 52 0.74 12.29 -19.43
C SER A 52 -0.12 13.45 -19.92
N GLU A 53 -0.60 13.35 -21.16
CA GLU A 53 -1.67 14.23 -21.65
C GLU A 53 -3.00 13.95 -20.91
N GLU A 54 -3.24 12.67 -20.59
CA GLU A 54 -4.31 12.19 -19.72
C GLU A 54 -4.24 12.84 -18.32
N GLY A 55 -5.25 13.61 -17.93
CA GLY A 55 -5.38 14.13 -16.56
C GLY A 55 -5.60 13.01 -15.53
N LEU A 56 -5.63 13.37 -14.23
CA LEU A 56 -5.79 12.39 -13.14
C LEU A 56 -7.05 11.52 -13.29
N HIS A 57 -8.16 12.13 -13.71
CA HIS A 57 -9.40 11.43 -14.03
C HIS A 57 -9.20 10.35 -15.09
N GLY A 58 -8.64 10.70 -16.25
CA GLY A 58 -8.39 9.74 -17.33
C GLY A 58 -7.47 8.60 -16.90
N TRP A 59 -6.44 8.89 -16.11
CA TRP A 59 -5.58 7.85 -15.55
C TRP A 59 -6.32 6.92 -14.58
N VAL A 60 -7.12 7.48 -13.66
CA VAL A 60 -7.90 6.69 -12.68
C VAL A 60 -9.01 5.91 -13.36
N ASP A 61 -9.71 6.49 -14.33
CA ASP A 61 -10.78 5.83 -15.08
C ASP A 61 -10.22 4.68 -15.93
N ARG A 62 -9.05 4.88 -16.57
CA ARG A 62 -8.31 3.78 -17.21
C ARG A 62 -7.93 2.72 -16.20
N LYS A 63 -7.29 3.07 -15.08
CA LYS A 63 -6.82 2.07 -14.11
C LYS A 63 -7.98 1.32 -13.45
N SER A 64 -9.09 2.01 -13.18
CA SER A 64 -10.33 1.44 -12.68
C SER A 64 -10.91 0.46 -13.69
N SER A 65 -10.99 0.84 -14.97
CA SER A 65 -11.46 -0.04 -16.04
C SER A 65 -10.55 -1.26 -16.20
N ASN A 66 -9.22 -1.10 -16.16
CA ASN A 66 -8.30 -2.24 -16.25
C ASN A 66 -8.50 -3.22 -15.09
N LEU A 67 -8.59 -2.70 -13.86
CA LEU A 67 -8.82 -3.52 -12.67
C LEU A 67 -10.18 -4.19 -12.68
N ARG A 68 -11.20 -3.55 -13.28
CA ARG A 68 -12.57 -4.05 -13.34
C ARG A 68 -12.72 -5.12 -14.42
N TYR A 69 -12.36 -4.83 -15.66
CA TYR A 69 -12.60 -5.75 -16.77
C TYR A 69 -11.47 -6.75 -17.02
N GLY A 70 -10.27 -6.52 -16.44
CA GLY A 70 -9.10 -7.38 -16.61
C GLY A 70 -8.45 -7.23 -17.99
N MET A 71 -8.42 -6.01 -18.52
CA MET A 71 -7.86 -5.69 -19.83
C MET A 71 -7.16 -4.34 -19.80
N ASP A 72 -6.09 -4.18 -20.57
CA ASP A 72 -5.33 -2.93 -20.64
C ASP A 72 -5.57 -2.20 -21.96
N PHE A 73 -5.83 -0.89 -21.87
CA PHE A 73 -6.08 -0.05 -23.04
C PHE A 73 -4.89 0.86 -23.38
N TYR A 74 -4.63 1.00 -24.67
CA TYR A 74 -3.88 2.12 -25.23
C TYR A 74 -4.86 3.20 -25.66
N VAL A 75 -4.62 4.42 -25.17
CA VAL A 75 -5.37 5.63 -25.54
C VAL A 75 -4.52 6.36 -26.57
N PRO A 76 -4.98 6.51 -27.82
CA PRO A 76 -4.25 7.24 -28.85
C PRO A 76 -4.06 8.72 -28.47
N ASP A 77 -2.87 9.25 -28.69
CA ASP A 77 -2.59 10.67 -28.49
C ASP A 77 -3.11 11.50 -29.68
N ARG A 78 -3.14 12.84 -29.53
CA ARG A 78 -3.61 13.73 -30.60
C ARG A 78 -2.86 13.52 -31.91
N SER A 79 -1.56 13.25 -31.87
CA SER A 79 -0.74 12.96 -33.06
C SER A 79 -1.20 11.72 -33.81
N ASP A 80 -1.61 10.67 -33.09
CA ASP A 80 -2.04 9.40 -33.70
C ASP A 80 -3.40 9.53 -34.39
N LEU A 81 -4.25 10.40 -33.85
CA LEU A 81 -5.55 10.72 -34.43
C LEU A 81 -5.41 11.59 -35.69
N LEU A 82 -4.48 12.55 -35.70
CA LEU A 82 -4.22 13.41 -36.86
C LEU A 82 -3.60 12.65 -38.04
N ALA A 83 -2.86 11.57 -37.78
CA ALA A 83 -2.26 10.74 -38.82
C ALA A 83 -3.29 9.95 -39.66
N ARG A 84 -4.54 9.83 -39.18
CA ARG A 84 -5.62 9.13 -39.88
C ARG A 84 -6.69 10.16 -40.28
N GLN A 85 -6.97 10.27 -41.58
CA GLN A 85 -7.89 11.26 -42.16
C GLN A 85 -9.32 11.22 -41.59
N GLU A 86 -9.70 10.13 -40.91
CA GLU A 86 -10.93 10.03 -40.11
C GLU A 86 -10.57 10.06 -38.61
N MET A 87 -11.00 11.12 -37.90
CA MET A 87 -10.83 11.25 -36.45
C MET A 87 -11.76 10.28 -35.70
N ILE A 88 -11.50 8.99 -35.80
CA ILE A 88 -12.20 7.98 -35.00
C ILE A 88 -11.47 7.87 -33.66
N TYR A 89 -12.09 8.35 -32.59
CA TYR A 89 -11.63 8.05 -31.24
C TYR A 89 -11.87 6.57 -30.95
N TYR A 90 -10.82 5.84 -30.58
CA TYR A 90 -10.92 4.45 -30.16
C TYR A 90 -10.05 4.17 -28.95
N LEU A 91 -10.40 3.15 -28.17
CA LEU A 91 -9.53 2.53 -27.18
C LEU A 91 -9.02 1.21 -27.76
N ARG A 92 -7.70 1.06 -27.89
CA ARG A 92 -7.11 -0.19 -28.39
C ARG A 92 -6.81 -1.12 -27.24
N VAL A 93 -7.29 -2.36 -27.32
CA VAL A 93 -7.01 -3.40 -26.33
C VAL A 93 -5.59 -3.92 -26.56
N THR A 94 -4.73 -3.78 -25.57
CA THR A 94 -3.32 -4.20 -25.63
C THR A 94 -3.07 -5.53 -24.92
N ARG A 95 -3.89 -5.85 -23.93
CA ARG A 95 -3.78 -7.07 -23.13
C ARG A 95 -5.15 -7.45 -22.59
N VAL A 96 -5.41 -8.74 -22.54
CA VAL A 96 -6.57 -9.33 -21.87
C VAL A 96 -6.03 -10.40 -20.90
N GLU A 97 -6.41 -10.29 -19.63
CA GLU A 97 -6.04 -11.26 -18.58
C GLU A 97 -6.91 -12.52 -18.74
N SER A 98 -6.31 -13.70 -18.65
CA SER A 98 -7.05 -14.97 -18.78
C SER A 98 -8.05 -15.13 -17.63
N ASP A 99 -9.25 -15.66 -17.92
CA ASP A 99 -10.36 -15.80 -16.96
C ASP A 99 -10.91 -14.45 -16.43
N SER A 100 -10.60 -13.35 -17.12
CA SER A 100 -11.18 -12.03 -16.83
C SER A 100 -12.58 -11.87 -17.42
N VAL A 101 -13.29 -10.80 -17.02
CA VAL A 101 -14.61 -10.50 -17.59
C VAL A 101 -14.51 -10.14 -19.07
N ALA A 102 -13.43 -9.45 -19.47
CA ALA A 102 -13.16 -9.15 -20.87
C ALA A 102 -12.93 -10.42 -21.71
N ASP A 103 -12.17 -11.38 -21.17
CA ASP A 103 -11.91 -12.69 -21.81
C ASP A 103 -13.22 -13.48 -21.98
N ARG A 104 -14.03 -13.57 -20.91
CA ARG A 104 -15.34 -14.24 -20.95
C ARG A 104 -16.35 -13.58 -21.88
N SER A 105 -16.22 -12.27 -22.12
CA SER A 105 -17.07 -11.53 -23.04
C SER A 105 -16.56 -11.59 -24.49
N GLY A 106 -15.46 -12.30 -24.75
CA GLY A 106 -14.92 -12.51 -26.10
C GLY A 106 -14.10 -11.35 -26.66
N VAL A 107 -13.61 -10.45 -25.79
CA VAL A 107 -12.71 -9.36 -26.19
C VAL A 107 -11.32 -9.91 -26.46
N GLN A 108 -10.73 -9.51 -27.58
CA GLN A 108 -9.42 -9.96 -28.04
C GLN A 108 -8.38 -8.83 -27.97
N VAL A 109 -7.11 -9.23 -27.96
CA VAL A 109 -6.00 -8.27 -28.13
C VAL A 109 -6.12 -7.65 -29.53
N GLU A 110 -5.80 -6.36 -29.66
CA GLU A 110 -5.96 -5.54 -30.88
C GLU A 110 -7.38 -5.08 -31.22
N ASP A 111 -8.41 -5.53 -30.49
CA ASP A 111 -9.76 -4.98 -30.64
C ASP A 111 -9.76 -3.47 -30.37
N ARG A 112 -10.50 -2.71 -31.19
CA ARG A 112 -10.65 -1.26 -31.04
C ARG A 112 -12.06 -0.93 -30.57
N ILE A 113 -12.20 -0.48 -29.34
CA ILE A 113 -13.49 -0.06 -28.79
C ILE A 113 -13.79 1.34 -29.30
N VAL A 114 -14.94 1.50 -29.93
CA VAL A 114 -15.39 2.77 -30.52
C VAL A 114 -16.59 3.33 -29.76
N GLN A 115 -17.34 2.48 -29.07
CA GLN A 115 -18.53 2.89 -28.33
C GLN A 115 -18.78 2.01 -27.11
N VAL A 116 -19.22 2.65 -26.02
CA VAL A 116 -19.57 2.02 -24.74
C VAL A 116 -20.97 2.47 -24.32
N GLY A 117 -21.90 1.51 -24.21
CA GLY A 117 -23.29 1.76 -23.84
C GLY A 117 -24.17 2.17 -25.02
N THR A 118 -25.40 2.60 -24.70
CA THR A 118 -26.38 3.03 -25.71
C THR A 118 -25.86 4.24 -26.50
N PRO A 119 -26.19 4.35 -27.80
CA PRO A 119 -25.89 5.53 -28.59
C PRO A 119 -26.43 6.78 -27.89
N ASP A 120 -25.55 7.73 -27.65
CA ASP A 120 -25.95 9.09 -27.28
C ASP A 120 -26.21 9.86 -28.58
N ASP A 121 -27.03 10.91 -28.57
CA ASP A 121 -27.36 11.71 -29.77
C ASP A 121 -26.11 12.35 -30.44
N SER A 122 -24.96 12.31 -29.76
CA SER A 122 -23.65 12.69 -30.28
C SER A 122 -22.92 11.47 -30.88
N GLY A 123 -22.96 11.33 -32.20
CA GLY A 123 -22.45 10.17 -32.95
C GLY A 123 -20.96 9.82 -32.83
N GLN A 124 -20.18 10.48 -31.96
CA GLN A 124 -18.77 10.14 -31.69
C GLN A 124 -18.44 10.31 -30.20
N MET A 125 -18.01 9.21 -29.54
CA MET A 125 -17.56 9.24 -28.15
C MET A 125 -16.04 9.42 -28.09
N THR A 126 -15.56 10.36 -27.28
CA THR A 126 -14.12 10.49 -27.03
C THR A 126 -13.60 9.30 -26.22
N SER A 127 -12.30 9.01 -26.33
CA SER A 127 -11.63 7.97 -25.53
C SER A 127 -11.80 8.18 -24.02
N ALA A 128 -11.81 9.44 -23.57
CA ALA A 128 -12.07 9.79 -22.18
C ALA A 128 -13.50 9.44 -21.75
N MET A 129 -14.51 9.75 -22.57
CA MET A 129 -15.91 9.42 -22.28
C MET A 129 -16.16 7.91 -22.27
N MET A 130 -15.51 7.17 -23.17
CA MET A 130 -15.57 5.70 -23.16
C MET A 130 -15.03 5.13 -21.85
N LEU A 131 -13.84 5.56 -21.42
CA LEU A 131 -13.25 5.15 -20.15
C LEU A 131 -14.10 5.56 -18.94
N GLU A 132 -14.67 6.77 -18.97
CA GLU A 132 -15.54 7.27 -17.91
C GLU A 132 -16.78 6.39 -17.76
N ARG A 133 -17.47 6.04 -18.86
CA ARG A 133 -18.64 5.14 -18.82
C ARG A 133 -18.27 3.75 -18.35
N MET A 134 -17.15 3.20 -18.80
CA MET A 134 -16.66 1.90 -18.33
C MET A 134 -16.31 1.92 -16.84
N ALA A 135 -15.69 3.01 -16.35
CA ALA A 135 -15.32 3.17 -14.96
C ALA A 135 -16.56 3.35 -14.06
N LEU A 136 -17.54 4.15 -14.49
CA LEU A 136 -18.74 4.49 -13.73
C LEU A 136 -19.94 3.54 -13.92
N ALA A 137 -19.85 2.54 -14.80
CA ALA A 137 -20.91 1.55 -14.99
C ALA A 137 -21.39 0.99 -13.64
N ALA A 138 -22.70 0.75 -13.48
CA ALA A 138 -23.24 0.16 -12.26
C ALA A 138 -22.65 -1.25 -12.04
N ASP A 139 -22.49 -1.68 -10.79
CA ASP A 139 -21.92 -3.00 -10.47
C ASP A 139 -22.81 -4.13 -11.02
N GLY A 140 -22.24 -5.08 -11.75
CA GLY A 140 -22.95 -6.18 -12.40
C GLY A 140 -23.84 -5.79 -13.58
N SER A 141 -23.87 -4.53 -14.01
CA SER A 141 -24.65 -4.12 -15.19
C SER A 141 -23.97 -4.59 -16.48
N GLN A 142 -24.78 -5.13 -17.39
CA GLN A 142 -24.38 -5.40 -18.76
C GLN A 142 -24.55 -4.13 -19.59
N PHE A 143 -23.56 -3.81 -20.42
CA PHE A 143 -23.68 -2.72 -21.38
C PHE A 143 -23.08 -3.13 -22.73
N PRO A 144 -23.71 -2.71 -23.85
CA PRO A 144 -23.22 -3.05 -25.17
C PRO A 144 -21.91 -2.32 -25.46
N LEU A 145 -20.98 -3.05 -26.06
CA LEU A 145 -19.65 -2.62 -26.46
C LEU A 145 -19.55 -2.78 -27.98
N LYS A 146 -19.32 -1.69 -28.70
CA LYS A 146 -19.06 -1.74 -30.14
C LYS A 146 -17.56 -1.76 -30.37
N ILE A 147 -17.05 -2.86 -30.90
CA ILE A 147 -15.64 -3.04 -31.22
C ILE A 147 -15.44 -3.17 -32.73
N LEU A 148 -14.28 -2.70 -33.19
CA LEU A 148 -13.74 -2.99 -34.50
C LEU A 148 -12.62 -4.00 -34.33
N ARG A 149 -12.83 -5.20 -34.85
CA ARG A 149 -11.86 -6.29 -34.83
C ARG A 149 -11.06 -6.28 -36.14
N PRO A 150 -9.72 -6.28 -36.09
CA PRO A 150 -8.92 -6.45 -37.30
C PRO A 150 -9.12 -7.87 -37.83
N ALA A 151 -9.64 -8.00 -39.04
CA ALA A 151 -9.75 -9.27 -39.75
C ALA A 151 -8.43 -9.59 -40.47
N ASN A 152 -8.22 -10.87 -40.81
CA ASN A 152 -6.99 -11.36 -41.46
C ASN A 152 -6.73 -10.73 -42.84
N ASP A 153 -7.74 -10.12 -43.46
CA ASP A 153 -7.67 -9.40 -44.73
C ASP A 153 -7.29 -7.91 -44.56
N GLY A 154 -7.03 -7.45 -43.34
CA GLY A 154 -6.74 -6.06 -43.02
C GLY A 154 -7.98 -5.16 -42.91
N SER A 155 -9.18 -5.69 -43.15
CA SER A 155 -10.45 -4.99 -42.93
C SER A 155 -10.81 -4.95 -41.43
N MET A 156 -11.66 -4.01 -41.05
CA MET A 156 -12.15 -3.88 -39.67
C MET A 156 -13.60 -4.36 -39.60
N GLN A 157 -13.84 -5.47 -38.90
CA GLN A 157 -15.18 -6.01 -38.69
C GLN A 157 -15.81 -5.41 -37.43
N ALA A 158 -16.99 -4.80 -37.57
CA ALA A 158 -17.74 -4.30 -36.43
C ALA A 158 -18.44 -5.46 -35.71
N VAL A 159 -18.05 -5.70 -34.46
CA VAL A 159 -18.67 -6.71 -33.59
C VAL A 159 -19.26 -6.00 -32.38
N SER A 160 -20.50 -6.32 -32.03
CA SER A 160 -21.13 -5.90 -30.78
C SER A 160 -20.99 -7.00 -29.74
N LEU A 161 -20.39 -6.68 -28.60
CA LEU A 161 -20.26 -7.59 -27.45
C LEU A 161 -20.96 -6.97 -26.25
N ASP A 162 -21.53 -7.78 -25.37
CA ASP A 162 -22.06 -7.29 -24.10
C ASP A 162 -21.02 -7.48 -23.01
N LEU A 163 -20.52 -6.37 -22.47
CA LEU A 163 -19.53 -6.39 -21.39
C LEU A 163 -20.26 -6.30 -20.05
N VAL A 164 -19.95 -7.23 -19.15
CA VAL A 164 -20.47 -7.20 -17.78
C VAL A 164 -19.48 -6.45 -16.90
N SER A 165 -19.93 -5.50 -16.10
CA SER A 165 -19.07 -4.91 -15.06
C SER A 165 -18.86 -5.91 -13.91
N LEU A 166 -17.73 -5.83 -13.19
CA LEU A 166 -17.51 -6.73 -12.05
C LEU A 166 -18.70 -6.66 -11.09
N PRO A 167 -19.30 -7.81 -10.74
CA PRO A 167 -20.33 -7.84 -9.72
C PRO A 167 -19.74 -7.37 -8.39
N ARG A 168 -20.61 -6.76 -7.57
CA ARG A 168 -20.28 -6.36 -6.20
C ARG A 168 -19.77 -7.58 -5.42
N PRO A 169 -18.85 -7.42 -4.46
CA PRO A 169 -18.48 -8.48 -3.54
C PRO A 169 -19.68 -9.05 -2.81
N ASP A 170 -20.22 -10.14 -3.34
CA ASP A 170 -21.32 -10.90 -2.80
C ASP A 170 -20.82 -12.29 -2.34
N ASP A 171 -21.45 -12.81 -1.28
CA ASP A 171 -20.97 -13.99 -0.56
C ASP A 171 -20.98 -15.27 -1.43
N VAL A 172 -21.78 -15.28 -2.51
CA VAL A 172 -21.98 -16.44 -3.38
C VAL A 172 -20.74 -16.69 -4.27
N THR A 173 -20.25 -15.67 -4.97
CA THR A 173 -19.05 -15.77 -5.83
C THR A 173 -17.77 -15.97 -5.00
N ALA A 174 -17.73 -15.40 -3.79
CA ALA A 174 -16.60 -15.53 -2.87
C ALA A 174 -16.46 -16.94 -2.27
N SER A 175 -17.55 -17.71 -2.16
CA SER A 175 -17.55 -19.04 -1.55
C SER A 175 -16.76 -20.10 -2.33
N GLN A 176 -16.68 -19.97 -3.66
CA GLN A 176 -15.90 -20.87 -4.54
C GLN A 176 -14.42 -20.48 -4.67
N MET A 177 -14.04 -19.26 -4.30
CA MET A 177 -12.67 -18.79 -4.44
C MET A 177 -11.79 -19.16 -3.24
N SER A 178 -10.53 -19.51 -3.51
CA SER A 178 -9.48 -19.61 -2.50
C SER A 178 -9.34 -18.29 -1.72
N TRP A 179 -9.05 -18.38 -0.42
CA TRP A 179 -8.89 -17.24 0.48
C TRP A 179 -8.01 -16.11 -0.09
N PHE A 180 -6.87 -16.46 -0.72
CA PHE A 180 -5.97 -15.47 -1.32
C PHE A 180 -6.67 -14.67 -2.43
N LYS A 181 -7.33 -15.35 -3.37
CA LYS A 181 -8.06 -14.70 -4.47
C LYS A 181 -9.18 -13.81 -3.95
N ARG A 182 -9.87 -14.21 -2.86
CA ARG A 182 -10.87 -13.37 -2.19
C ARG A 182 -10.25 -12.07 -1.68
N VAL A 183 -9.15 -12.16 -0.92
CA VAL A 183 -8.47 -10.97 -0.37
C VAL A 183 -7.97 -10.05 -1.49
N GLN A 184 -7.37 -10.61 -2.54
CA GLN A 184 -6.94 -9.85 -3.72
C GLN A 184 -8.11 -9.15 -4.40
N TRP A 185 -9.23 -9.84 -4.59
CA TRP A 185 -10.43 -9.30 -5.21
C TRP A 185 -11.06 -8.18 -4.37
N TYR A 186 -11.22 -8.38 -3.06
CA TYR A 186 -11.64 -7.33 -2.13
C TYR A 186 -10.68 -6.14 -2.13
N GLY A 187 -9.37 -6.39 -2.19
CA GLY A 187 -8.34 -5.34 -2.27
C GLY A 187 -8.47 -4.51 -3.56
N ARG A 188 -8.58 -5.18 -4.72
CA ARG A 188 -8.82 -4.54 -6.02
C ARG A 188 -10.09 -3.69 -5.99
N TRP A 189 -11.19 -4.23 -5.45
CA TRP A 189 -12.47 -3.53 -5.37
C TRP A 189 -12.42 -2.29 -4.46
N ASN A 190 -11.85 -2.43 -3.25
CA ASN A 190 -11.67 -1.30 -2.34
C ASN A 190 -10.77 -0.22 -2.94
N MET A 191 -9.72 -0.61 -3.67
CA MET A 191 -8.83 0.32 -4.34
C MET A 191 -9.53 1.09 -5.46
N VAL A 192 -10.34 0.43 -6.28
CA VAL A 192 -11.15 1.08 -7.32
C VAL A 192 -12.12 2.08 -6.68
N ARG A 193 -12.89 1.69 -5.67
CA ARG A 193 -13.85 2.59 -4.99
C ARG A 193 -13.17 3.77 -4.32
N PHE A 194 -12.06 3.53 -3.63
CA PHE A 194 -11.28 4.60 -3.01
C PHE A 194 -10.78 5.57 -4.07
N SER A 195 -10.24 5.08 -5.18
CA SER A 195 -9.76 5.94 -6.27
C SER A 195 -10.89 6.73 -6.94
N GLN A 196 -12.04 6.11 -7.20
CA GLN A 196 -13.20 6.76 -7.80
C GLN A 196 -13.80 7.81 -6.86
N SER A 197 -13.90 7.50 -5.56
CA SER A 197 -14.38 8.44 -4.55
C SER A 197 -13.41 9.61 -4.35
N ALA A 198 -12.09 9.36 -4.36
CA ALA A 198 -11.11 10.42 -4.27
C ALA A 198 -11.17 11.35 -5.51
N VAL A 199 -11.37 10.75 -6.68
CA VAL A 199 -11.44 11.47 -7.96
C VAL A 199 -12.77 12.18 -8.18
N SER A 200 -13.88 11.71 -7.60
CA SER A 200 -15.17 12.40 -7.71
C SER A 200 -15.18 13.78 -7.04
N TYR A 201 -14.28 14.05 -6.10
CA TYR A 201 -14.11 15.37 -5.50
C TYR A 201 -13.45 16.39 -6.43
N LEU A 202 -12.91 15.96 -7.57
CA LEU A 202 -12.32 16.84 -8.58
C LEU A 202 -13.35 17.15 -9.68
N PRO A 203 -13.60 18.42 -10.03
CA PRO A 203 -14.53 18.79 -11.09
C PRO A 203 -13.96 18.39 -12.47
N ARG A 204 -14.73 17.59 -13.22
CA ARG A 204 -14.31 16.98 -14.50
C ARG A 204 -14.21 17.93 -15.70
N ASN A 205 -14.67 19.19 -15.58
CA ASN A 205 -15.13 19.96 -16.74
C ASN A 205 -14.11 20.86 -17.47
N GLU A 206 -12.81 20.97 -17.11
CA GLU A 206 -11.86 21.80 -17.89
C GLU A 206 -10.40 21.29 -17.97
N PRO A 207 -9.83 21.06 -19.18
CA PRO A 207 -8.57 20.32 -19.36
C PRO A 207 -7.28 21.01 -18.88
N LEU A 208 -7.21 22.35 -18.82
CA LEU A 208 -5.97 23.08 -18.50
C LEU A 208 -5.88 23.53 -17.04
N GLY A 209 -6.98 23.99 -16.44
CA GLY A 209 -7.05 24.32 -15.01
C GLY A 209 -7.03 23.07 -14.10
N ASN A 210 -7.45 21.91 -14.62
CA ASN A 210 -7.58 20.69 -13.84
C ASN A 210 -6.27 20.00 -13.50
N LYS A 211 -5.19 20.14 -14.30
CA LYS A 211 -3.88 19.55 -13.96
C LYS A 211 -3.33 20.14 -12.66
N ALA A 212 -3.32 21.47 -12.55
CA ALA A 212 -2.84 22.16 -11.35
C ALA A 212 -3.70 21.83 -10.10
N ARG A 213 -5.03 21.75 -10.26
CA ARG A 213 -5.95 21.40 -9.15
C ARG A 213 -5.79 19.93 -8.72
N SER A 214 -5.59 19.02 -9.67
CA SER A 214 -5.31 17.59 -9.40
C SER A 214 -3.99 17.42 -8.65
N ILE A 215 -2.94 18.15 -9.07
CA ILE A 215 -1.64 18.15 -8.39
C ILE A 215 -1.80 18.67 -6.96
N LYS A 216 -2.49 19.81 -6.76
CA LYS A 216 -2.78 20.34 -5.41
C LYS A 216 -3.51 19.33 -4.53
N PHE A 217 -4.49 18.61 -5.08
CA PHE A 217 -5.23 17.58 -4.36
C PHE A 217 -4.34 16.41 -3.94
N ILE A 218 -3.51 15.87 -4.86
CA ILE A 218 -2.57 14.79 -4.55
C ILE A 218 -1.57 15.25 -3.47
N ILE A 219 -1.02 16.46 -3.60
CA ILE A 219 -0.09 17.03 -2.61
C ILE A 219 -0.78 17.16 -1.24
N LEU A 220 -2.00 17.68 -1.18
CA LEU A 220 -2.75 17.80 0.07
C LEU A 220 -3.00 16.43 0.72
N ALA A 221 -3.40 15.43 -0.08
CA ALA A 221 -3.57 14.06 0.40
C ALA A 221 -2.25 13.48 0.95
N MET A 222 -1.13 13.68 0.25
CA MET A 222 0.20 13.26 0.71
C MET A 222 0.60 13.94 2.02
N VAL A 223 0.29 15.23 2.18
CA VAL A 223 0.55 15.99 3.42
C VAL A 223 -0.28 15.40 4.56
N ILE A 224 -1.56 15.12 4.35
CA ILE A 224 -2.44 14.51 5.37
C ILE A 224 -1.91 13.14 5.79
N VAL A 225 -1.64 12.24 4.83
CA VAL A 225 -1.09 10.90 5.10
C VAL A 225 0.25 10.99 5.84
N THR A 226 1.12 11.89 5.42
CA THR A 226 2.42 12.11 6.09
C THR A 226 2.28 12.68 7.48
N SER A 227 1.31 13.57 7.70
CA SER A 227 1.01 14.15 9.02
C SER A 227 0.52 13.08 10.00
N ILE A 228 -0.41 12.22 9.56
CA ILE A 228 -0.89 11.07 10.34
C ILE A 228 0.27 10.12 10.66
N ARG A 229 1.11 9.81 9.66
CA ARG A 229 2.30 8.97 9.85
C ARG A 229 3.30 9.58 10.84
N CYS A 230 3.49 10.89 10.81
CA CYS A 230 4.34 11.61 11.75
C CYS A 230 3.77 11.54 13.17
N LEU A 231 2.47 11.76 13.34
CA LEU A 231 1.79 11.65 14.62
C LEU A 231 1.89 10.22 15.19
N ALA A 232 1.65 9.20 14.37
CA ALA A 232 1.82 7.80 14.77
C ALA A 232 3.27 7.51 15.18
N THR A 233 4.24 8.06 14.43
CA THR A 233 5.68 7.93 14.75
C THR A 233 6.03 8.59 16.07
N PHE A 234 5.47 9.76 16.36
CA PHE A 234 5.64 10.45 17.63
C PHE A 234 5.03 9.64 18.77
N THR A 235 3.78 9.22 18.64
CA THR A 235 3.07 8.39 19.63
C THR A 235 3.86 7.12 19.95
N GLN A 236 4.33 6.39 18.93
CA GLN A 236 5.16 5.20 19.15
C GLN A 236 6.43 5.53 19.94
N LYS A 237 7.18 6.56 19.53
CA LYS A 237 8.43 6.95 20.20
C LYS A 237 8.18 7.39 21.64
N TYR A 238 7.14 8.17 21.89
CA TYR A 238 6.77 8.65 23.22
C TYR A 238 6.36 7.49 24.14
N LEU A 239 5.49 6.59 23.68
CA LEU A 239 5.07 5.42 24.48
C LEU A 239 6.27 4.51 24.77
N ALA A 240 7.10 4.23 23.77
CA ALA A 240 8.30 3.40 23.95
C ALA A 240 9.27 4.03 24.97
N GLU A 241 9.56 5.32 24.86
CA GLU A 241 10.43 6.02 25.80
C GLU A 241 9.84 6.03 27.22
N LYS A 242 8.53 6.28 27.35
CA LYS A 242 7.85 6.24 28.65
C LYS A 242 7.95 4.86 29.31
N VAL A 243 7.82 3.79 28.53
CA VAL A 243 8.00 2.41 29.01
C VAL A 243 9.43 2.19 29.49
N VAL A 244 10.43 2.60 28.70
CA VAL A 244 11.85 2.51 29.03
C VAL A 244 12.15 3.24 30.35
N GLN A 245 11.77 4.50 30.47
CA GLN A 245 12.07 5.31 31.66
C GLN A 245 11.40 4.75 32.92
N THR A 246 10.14 4.32 32.81
CA THR A 246 9.43 3.71 33.95
C THR A 246 10.08 2.38 34.37
N THR A 247 10.53 1.58 33.40
CA THR A 247 11.24 0.31 33.63
C THR A 247 12.57 0.54 34.34
N ILE A 248 13.38 1.51 33.87
CA ILE A 248 14.66 1.87 34.49
C ILE A 248 14.44 2.41 35.91
N ALA A 249 13.44 3.26 36.12
CA ALA A 249 13.12 3.80 37.44
C ALA A 249 12.72 2.68 38.43
N GLY A 250 11.90 1.72 37.98
CA GLY A 250 11.55 0.55 38.78
C GLY A 250 12.77 -0.32 39.11
N LEU A 251 13.61 -0.60 38.13
CA LEU A 251 14.83 -1.39 38.31
C LEU A 251 15.80 -0.71 39.29
N ARG A 252 16.03 0.59 39.14
CA ARG A 252 16.88 1.37 40.06
C ARG A 252 16.33 1.37 41.48
N ARG A 253 15.01 1.48 41.65
CA ARG A 253 14.36 1.44 42.98
C ARG A 253 14.57 0.09 43.66
N GLU A 254 14.38 -1.02 42.95
CA GLU A 254 14.56 -2.37 43.51
C GLU A 254 16.03 -2.63 43.86
N ILE A 255 16.95 -2.29 42.97
CA ILE A 255 18.39 -2.44 43.22
C ILE A 255 18.81 -1.58 44.41
N PHE A 256 18.39 -0.32 44.47
CA PHE A 256 18.73 0.58 45.58
C PHE A 256 18.21 0.05 46.92
N SER A 257 16.96 -0.43 46.94
CA SER A 257 16.39 -1.06 48.13
C SER A 257 17.21 -2.28 48.56
N HIS A 258 17.63 -3.13 47.64
CA HIS A 258 18.44 -4.30 47.96
C HIS A 258 19.84 -3.94 48.49
N VAL A 259 20.48 -2.93 47.90
CA VAL A 259 21.80 -2.43 48.32
C VAL A 259 21.76 -1.84 49.74
N MET A 260 20.68 -1.15 50.12
CA MET A 260 20.50 -0.58 51.46
C MET A 260 20.39 -1.63 52.58
N PHE A 261 19.95 -2.85 52.28
CA PHE A 261 19.85 -3.95 53.26
C PHE A 261 21.06 -4.91 53.21
N MET A 262 22.09 -4.59 52.42
CA MET A 262 23.27 -5.44 52.28
C MET A 262 24.25 -5.23 53.46
N PRO A 263 24.85 -6.29 54.02
CA PRO A 263 25.79 -6.16 55.13
C PRO A 263 27.02 -5.34 54.74
N VAL A 264 27.49 -4.50 55.66
CA VAL A 264 28.63 -3.58 55.46
C VAL A 264 29.90 -4.31 55.02
N GLY A 265 30.07 -5.57 55.44
CA GLY A 265 31.17 -6.45 55.03
C GLY A 265 31.31 -6.67 53.52
N PHE A 266 30.23 -6.51 52.75
CA PHE A 266 30.29 -6.59 51.29
C PHE A 266 31.08 -5.42 50.68
N PHE A 267 30.89 -4.21 51.20
CA PHE A 267 31.53 -3.00 50.68
C PHE A 267 32.98 -2.86 51.13
N THR A 268 33.35 -3.42 52.29
CA THR A 268 34.73 -3.39 52.80
C THR A 268 35.61 -4.49 52.21
N ARG A 269 35.04 -5.62 51.77
CA ARG A 269 35.80 -6.75 51.19
C ARG A 269 36.07 -6.60 49.70
N THR A 270 35.39 -5.68 49.02
CA THR A 270 35.57 -5.42 47.58
C THR A 270 36.58 -4.29 47.41
N GLU A 271 37.72 -4.54 46.75
CA GLU A 271 38.83 -3.56 46.56
C GLU A 271 38.40 -2.20 45.96
N LYS A 272 37.22 -2.15 45.32
CA LYS A 272 36.72 -0.97 44.60
C LYS A 272 35.71 -0.11 45.38
N GLY A 273 35.34 -0.52 46.59
CA GLY A 273 34.46 0.24 47.50
C GLY A 273 33.04 0.53 46.97
N THR A 274 32.34 1.45 47.65
CA THR A 274 30.93 1.81 47.36
C THR A 274 30.75 2.50 46.00
N SER A 275 31.78 3.22 45.52
CA SER A 275 31.75 3.97 44.26
C SER A 275 31.58 3.06 43.03
N ASP A 276 32.27 1.92 42.99
CA ASP A 276 32.14 0.94 41.90
C ASP A 276 30.73 0.36 41.83
N THR A 277 30.12 0.09 43.00
CA THR A 277 28.75 -0.43 43.06
C THR A 277 27.76 0.57 42.47
N VAL A 278 27.84 1.86 42.86
CA VAL A 278 26.98 2.91 42.32
C VAL A 278 27.20 3.10 40.82
N SER A 279 28.46 3.11 40.37
CA SER A 279 28.82 3.25 38.95
C SER A 279 28.23 2.13 38.10
N ARG A 280 28.34 0.87 38.54
CA ARG A 280 27.76 -0.29 37.86
C ARG A 280 26.24 -0.24 37.83
N ILE A 281 25.59 0.17 38.92
CA ILE A 281 24.13 0.33 38.94
C ILE A 281 23.71 1.39 37.92
N LEU A 282 24.36 2.55 37.90
CA LEU A 282 24.01 3.61 36.95
C LEU A 282 24.30 3.21 35.50
N GLY A 283 25.49 2.66 35.25
CA GLY A 283 25.96 2.23 33.93
C GLY A 283 25.15 1.07 33.36
N ASP A 284 24.99 -0.02 34.12
CA ASP A 284 24.29 -1.22 33.67
C ASP A 284 22.80 -0.94 33.48
N THR A 285 22.16 -0.16 34.36
CA THR A 285 20.75 0.22 34.19
C THR A 285 20.54 1.14 32.98
N ALA A 286 21.48 2.05 32.70
CA ALA A 286 21.44 2.88 31.51
C ALA A 286 21.66 2.05 30.22
N GLY A 287 22.61 1.12 30.24
CA GLY A 287 22.86 0.18 29.14
C GLY A 287 21.66 -0.70 28.84
N ALA A 288 21.04 -1.27 29.89
CA ALA A 288 19.79 -2.02 29.77
C ALA A 288 18.66 -1.16 29.17
N GLY A 289 18.53 0.09 29.64
CA GLY A 289 17.59 1.06 29.09
C GLY A 289 17.74 1.30 27.60
N LYS A 290 18.99 1.48 27.14
CA LYS A 290 19.31 1.64 25.70
C LYS A 290 18.90 0.41 24.89
N GLY A 291 19.15 -0.79 25.41
CA GLY A 291 18.73 -2.05 24.78
C GLY A 291 17.22 -2.14 24.60
N VAL A 292 16.46 -1.88 25.67
CA VAL A 292 14.98 -1.87 25.62
C VAL A 292 14.46 -0.80 24.64
N LYS A 293 15.10 0.37 24.60
CA LYS A 293 14.75 1.44 23.66
C LYS A 293 14.95 1.04 22.20
N ILE A 294 16.05 0.36 21.88
CA ILE A 294 16.32 -0.15 20.53
C ILE A 294 15.24 -1.16 20.13
N LEU A 295 14.91 -2.08 21.05
CA LEU A 295 13.90 -3.13 20.84
C LEU A 295 12.50 -2.56 20.58
N LEU A 296 12.02 -1.64 21.42
CA LEU A 296 10.69 -1.03 21.28
C LEU A 296 10.62 0.03 20.16
N GLY A 297 11.78 0.50 19.70
CA GLY A 297 11.92 1.49 18.64
C GLY A 297 12.07 0.85 17.27
N ASN A 298 13.27 0.97 16.71
CA ASN A 298 13.55 0.60 15.33
C ASN A 298 13.50 -0.90 15.10
N ALA A 299 14.00 -1.71 16.04
CA ALA A 299 14.04 -3.16 15.88
C ALA A 299 12.65 -3.81 15.85
N LEU A 300 11.61 -3.14 16.36
CA LEU A 300 10.22 -3.54 16.17
C LEU A 300 9.64 -2.99 14.86
N ARG A 301 9.90 -1.71 14.56
CA ARG A 301 9.26 -1.00 13.44
C ARG A 301 9.74 -1.45 12.06
N GLU A 302 11.05 -1.64 11.90
CA GLU A 302 11.67 -1.96 10.62
C GLU A 302 11.26 -3.34 10.07
N PRO A 303 11.33 -4.45 10.85
CA PRO A 303 10.87 -5.74 10.36
C PRO A 303 9.36 -5.73 10.10
N LEU A 304 8.59 -4.97 10.89
CA LEU A 304 7.15 -4.87 10.67
C LEU A 304 6.80 -4.18 9.34
N LYS A 305 7.54 -3.14 8.97
CA LYS A 305 7.46 -2.52 7.64
C LYS A 305 7.82 -3.51 6.54
N ALA A 306 8.90 -4.27 6.72
CA ALA A 306 9.32 -5.27 5.76
C ALA A 306 8.25 -6.36 5.57
N VAL A 307 7.74 -6.92 6.66
CA VAL A 307 6.68 -7.95 6.65
C VAL A 307 5.42 -7.43 5.97
N ILE A 308 4.93 -6.25 6.35
CA ILE A 308 3.74 -5.67 5.73
C ILE A 308 3.97 -5.38 4.24
N GLY A 309 5.15 -4.88 3.88
CA GLY A 309 5.52 -4.64 2.48
C GLY A 309 5.55 -5.92 1.66
N VAL A 310 6.16 -6.99 2.17
CA VAL A 310 6.20 -8.31 1.51
C VAL A 310 4.79 -8.90 1.40
N LEU A 311 3.99 -8.84 2.46
CA LEU A 311 2.60 -9.30 2.42
C LEU A 311 1.77 -8.53 1.38
N ALA A 312 1.89 -7.21 1.35
CA ALA A 312 1.21 -6.37 0.37
C ALA A 312 1.65 -6.71 -1.06
N ALA A 313 2.95 -6.92 -1.29
CA ALA A 313 3.47 -7.29 -2.59
C ALA A 313 2.99 -8.69 -3.02
N MET A 314 2.95 -9.65 -2.09
CA MET A 314 2.48 -11.02 -2.34
C MET A 314 0.98 -11.05 -2.68
N LEU A 315 0.20 -10.13 -2.10
CA LEU A 315 -1.20 -9.91 -2.48
C LEU A 315 -1.35 -9.27 -3.87
N ILE A 316 -0.33 -8.61 -4.42
CA ILE A 316 -0.42 -8.10 -5.80
C ILE A 316 -0.06 -9.22 -6.78
N ASP A 317 1.15 -9.76 -6.68
CA ASP A 317 1.61 -10.89 -7.50
C ASP A 317 2.59 -11.76 -6.70
N TRP A 318 2.11 -12.90 -6.23
CA TRP A 318 2.89 -13.84 -5.44
C TRP A 318 4.00 -14.53 -6.25
N LYS A 319 3.85 -14.69 -7.57
CA LYS A 319 4.87 -15.33 -8.41
C LYS A 319 6.07 -14.42 -8.57
N LEU A 320 5.81 -13.16 -8.92
CA LEU A 320 6.86 -12.16 -9.11
C LEU A 320 7.58 -11.87 -7.78
N THR A 321 6.84 -11.74 -6.67
CA THR A 321 7.46 -11.52 -5.37
C THR A 321 8.36 -12.65 -4.89
N LEU A 322 7.99 -13.92 -5.12
CA LEU A 322 8.86 -15.06 -4.76
C LEU A 322 10.16 -15.06 -5.57
N ILE A 323 10.11 -14.71 -6.86
CA ILE A 323 11.30 -14.59 -7.70
C ILE A 323 12.26 -13.54 -7.10
N PHE A 324 11.74 -12.36 -6.75
CA PHE A 324 12.54 -11.32 -6.11
C PHE A 324 13.08 -11.73 -4.73
N LEU A 325 12.26 -12.41 -3.92
CA LEU A 325 12.65 -12.83 -2.57
C LEU A 325 13.74 -13.92 -2.62
N ALA A 326 13.69 -14.83 -3.60
CA ALA A 326 14.72 -15.83 -3.82
C ALA A 326 16.06 -15.21 -4.29
N ALA A 327 16.01 -14.08 -5.01
CA ALA A 327 17.19 -13.35 -5.45
C ALA A 327 17.85 -12.47 -4.36
N ALA A 328 17.15 -12.19 -3.25
CA ALA A 328 17.65 -11.29 -2.20
C ALA A 328 18.81 -11.87 -1.36
N PRO A 329 18.81 -13.13 -0.87
CA PRO A 329 19.93 -13.67 -0.10
C PRO A 329 21.26 -13.72 -0.87
N PRO A 330 21.30 -14.15 -2.16
CA PRO A 330 22.53 -14.15 -2.94
C PRO A 330 23.13 -12.75 -3.12
N THR A 331 22.31 -11.71 -3.33
CA THR A 331 22.81 -10.34 -3.54
C THR A 331 23.40 -9.76 -2.25
N VAL A 332 22.75 -10.00 -1.11
CA VAL A 332 23.28 -9.60 0.20
C VAL A 332 24.57 -10.36 0.52
N GLY A 333 24.63 -11.66 0.22
CA GLY A 333 25.83 -12.48 0.45
C GLY A 333 27.03 -12.11 -0.44
N LEU A 334 26.81 -11.44 -1.57
CA LEU A 334 27.87 -10.98 -2.49
C LEU A 334 28.36 -9.57 -2.13
N MET A 335 27.51 -8.75 -1.50
CA MET A 335 27.85 -7.39 -1.04
C MET A 335 28.40 -7.31 0.39
N GLY A 336 28.29 -8.39 1.18
CA GLY A 336 28.79 -8.48 2.55
C GLY A 336 30.18 -9.10 2.63
#